data_AF-A7TQU6-F1
#
_entry.id   AF-A7TQU6-F1
#
_cell.length_a   1.000
_cell.length_b   1.000
_cell.length_c   1.000
_cell.angle_alpha   90.00
_cell.angle_beta   90.00
_cell.angle_gamma   90.00
#
_symmetry.space_group_name_H-M   'P 1'
#
loop_
_entity.id
_entity.type
_entity.pdbx_description
1 polymer ?
#
loop_
_entity_poly.entity_id
_entity_poly.type
_entity_poly.pdbx_seq_one_letter_code
_entity_poly.pdbx_strand_id
1 'polypeptide(L)'
;MLSLLKSSTRIAACRALPVRSVIRPNVIQRHLSYSRILYDGKNKPDAEGDTSASKKGDSKAQSILTDDMLFKAGVDVDEGTSGKVEHSDEASFSQEGSSESGHTKKKRKRQSSTDIKREKYANWFYIFTFSSLAGVSLYMTRDWEENEPKELKDAVANGYTPGLMYKRFKARFNNLFNYFQEPPFPDLLPPPPPPPYQRPLTLVVSLEDLLVHSEWTQKNGWRTAKRPGVDYFLGYLSQYYEVVLFSSNYMMYSEKIAEKLDPIHAFISYNLYKEHCVYKEGDHIKDLSKLNRDLGKVIIVDTDPASYKLQPENAIPMQPWDGKADDKLMRLIPFLEYLATQQVSDVRPILESYHDRNAIPEEFDERVRKLKEKFYNDEKNKADSNWVLKMLNIAGVPQSTQKTKFPLDMIREEGEKNYVRFMKLIEEEKEKIKIQQEQMSGQTFTLKDYVEGNIPTPEEQLKMQMEKQKEIDAIFEDKKKQNQNETNK
;
A
#
# COMPACT_ATOMS: atom_id res chain seq x y z
N MET A 1 -42.27 -44.40 -0.04
CA MET A 1 -42.28 -45.15 1.24
C MET A 1 -42.19 -44.15 2.38
N LEU A 2 -43.22 -43.99 3.20
CA LEU A 2 -43.08 -43.34 4.52
C LEU A 2 -42.89 -44.42 5.58
N SER A 3 -41.67 -44.54 6.13
CA SER A 3 -41.42 -44.94 7.52
C SER A 3 -39.92 -45.06 7.76
N LEU A 4 -39.41 -44.26 8.71
CA LEU A 4 -38.39 -44.63 9.71
C LEU A 4 -38.02 -43.37 10.49
N LEU A 5 -38.76 -43.17 11.57
CA LEU A 5 -38.61 -42.08 12.53
C LEU A 5 -38.00 -42.64 13.82
N LYS A 6 -37.18 -41.83 14.50
CA LYS A 6 -36.72 -41.96 15.92
C LYS A 6 -35.56 -42.93 16.24
N SER A 7 -34.40 -42.35 16.53
CA SER A 7 -33.38 -42.75 17.53
C SER A 7 -32.16 -41.83 17.33
N SER A 8 -31.51 -41.21 18.32
CA SER A 8 -31.75 -41.11 19.76
C SER A 8 -31.13 -39.80 20.28
N THR A 9 -31.79 -39.13 21.22
CA THR A 9 -31.26 -37.96 21.93
C THR A 9 -30.22 -38.37 22.97
N ARG A 10 -29.00 -37.83 22.90
CA ARG A 10 -28.09 -37.77 24.07
C ARG A 10 -27.47 -36.38 24.23
N ILE A 11 -28.07 -35.63 25.15
CA ILE A 11 -27.52 -34.40 25.72
C ILE A 11 -26.33 -34.79 26.61
N ALA A 12 -25.13 -34.31 26.28
CA ALA A 12 -23.94 -34.45 27.13
C ALA A 12 -23.67 -33.13 27.86
N ALA A 13 -24.30 -32.94 29.02
CA ALA A 13 -24.04 -31.82 29.89
C ALA A 13 -22.75 -32.05 30.70
N CYS A 14 -21.63 -31.46 30.28
CA CYS A 14 -20.43 -31.41 31.11
C CYS A 14 -20.60 -30.35 32.21
N ARG A 15 -20.64 -30.82 33.46
CA ARG A 15 -20.77 -29.99 34.66
C ARG A 15 -19.53 -29.10 34.85
N ALA A 16 -19.77 -27.83 35.17
CA ALA A 16 -18.77 -27.02 35.85
C ALA A 16 -18.53 -27.53 37.28
N LEU A 17 -17.29 -27.45 37.76
CA LEU A 17 -16.97 -27.43 39.19
C LEU A 17 -15.99 -26.28 39.48
N PRO A 18 -16.12 -25.56 40.62
CA PRO A 18 -15.43 -24.29 40.84
C PRO A 18 -14.26 -24.41 41.81
N VAL A 19 -13.10 -23.79 41.53
CA VAL A 19 -12.03 -23.65 42.53
C VAL A 19 -11.34 -22.26 42.45
N ARG A 20 -11.63 -21.47 43.48
CA ARG A 20 -10.82 -20.40 44.12
C ARG A 20 -10.27 -19.25 43.27
N SER A 21 -10.88 -18.09 43.50
CA SER A 21 -10.20 -16.80 43.55
C SER A 21 -8.98 -16.81 44.49
N VAL A 22 -7.87 -16.21 44.04
CA VAL A 22 -6.78 -15.74 44.91
C VAL A 22 -6.58 -14.25 44.62
N ILE A 23 -7.13 -13.42 45.50
CA ILE A 23 -6.86 -11.98 45.52
C ILE A 23 -5.59 -11.76 46.34
N ARG A 24 -4.51 -11.23 45.74
CA ARG A 24 -3.42 -10.51 46.42
C ARG A 24 -2.85 -9.40 45.53
N PRO A 25 -2.22 -8.36 46.11
CA PRO A 25 -2.47 -6.99 45.67
C PRO A 25 -1.35 -6.33 44.83
N ASN A 26 -1.65 -5.12 44.37
CA ASN A 26 -0.76 -4.14 43.76
C ASN A 26 0.70 -4.18 44.23
N VAL A 27 1.62 -4.27 43.26
CA VAL A 27 2.94 -3.63 43.36
C VAL A 27 3.14 -2.80 42.10
N ILE A 28 3.34 -1.50 42.28
CA ILE A 28 3.67 -0.54 41.23
C ILE A 28 5.17 -0.64 40.96
N GLN A 29 5.58 -0.94 39.72
CA GLN A 29 6.90 -0.55 39.21
C GLN A 29 6.77 -0.05 37.77
N ARG A 30 7.41 1.10 37.51
CA ARG A 30 7.34 1.87 36.26
C ARG A 30 8.61 1.67 35.43
N HIS A 31 8.53 2.14 34.17
CA HIS A 31 9.63 2.36 33.22
C HIS A 31 10.22 1.05 32.65
N LEU A 32 10.54 0.97 31.35
CA LEU A 32 11.23 1.97 30.54
C LEU A 32 10.48 2.37 29.26
N SER A 33 10.33 3.68 29.05
CA SER A 33 10.07 4.29 27.74
C SER A 33 11.29 5.12 27.40
N TYR A 34 12.02 4.80 26.33
CA TYR A 34 13.21 5.57 25.98
C TYR A 34 12.84 6.84 25.20
N SER A 35 13.34 7.93 25.74
CA SER A 35 13.02 9.33 25.48
C SER A 35 13.17 9.81 24.03
N ARG A 36 12.12 10.48 23.56
CA ARG A 36 12.19 11.59 22.58
C ARG A 36 13.04 12.73 23.17
N ILE A 37 14.07 13.17 22.46
CA ILE A 37 14.94 14.28 22.90
C ILE A 37 14.28 15.63 22.56
N LEU A 38 14.15 16.51 23.55
CA LEU A 38 13.76 17.92 23.37
C LEU A 38 14.69 18.82 24.19
N TYR A 39 14.98 20.00 23.63
CA TYR A 39 15.85 21.03 24.23
C TYR A 39 15.05 21.99 25.14
N ASP A 40 15.56 22.24 26.34
CA ASP A 40 15.45 23.47 27.16
C ASP A 40 16.62 23.39 28.17
N GLY A 41 17.34 24.43 28.62
CA GLY A 41 17.15 25.87 28.49
C GLY A 41 16.73 26.52 29.82
N LYS A 42 17.69 26.88 30.69
CA LYS A 42 17.68 28.02 31.67
C LYS A 42 18.78 27.98 32.74
N ASN A 43 19.65 28.99 32.70
CA ASN A 43 20.03 29.95 33.75
C ASN A 43 20.05 29.64 35.27
N LYS A 44 21.13 30.17 35.89
CA LYS A 44 21.25 30.91 37.19
C LYS A 44 21.34 30.12 38.54
N PRO A 45 21.87 30.74 39.64
CA PRO A 45 22.75 31.93 39.73
C PRO A 45 23.92 31.88 40.77
N ASP A 46 24.66 33.02 40.81
CA ASP A 46 25.42 33.62 41.93
C ASP A 46 26.82 33.04 42.31
N ALA A 47 27.83 33.82 42.76
CA ALA A 47 28.00 35.29 42.94
C ALA A 47 29.49 35.76 42.97
N GLU A 48 29.69 37.08 43.11
CA GLU A 48 30.83 37.93 43.60
C GLU A 48 32.27 37.36 43.77
N GLY A 49 33.35 38.06 43.39
CA GLY A 49 33.46 39.42 42.80
C GLY A 49 34.89 39.89 42.43
N ASP A 50 34.95 41.13 41.91
CA ASP A 50 36.06 42.10 41.76
C ASP A 50 37.24 42.00 40.75
N THR A 51 37.18 42.96 39.82
CA THR A 51 38.27 43.81 39.26
C THR A 51 39.13 43.39 38.05
N SER A 52 38.73 43.96 36.90
CA SER A 52 39.54 44.81 35.99
C SER A 52 40.03 44.30 34.62
N ALA A 53 39.74 45.15 33.61
CA ALA A 53 40.46 45.42 32.36
C ALA A 53 40.40 44.48 31.12
N SER A 54 39.78 45.03 30.06
CA SER A 54 40.32 45.13 28.68
C SER A 54 40.04 44.06 27.58
N LYS A 55 39.14 44.46 26.66
CA LYS A 55 39.17 44.32 25.17
C LYS A 55 38.81 42.99 24.44
N LYS A 56 37.70 43.10 23.69
CA LYS A 56 37.33 42.54 22.36
C LYS A 56 38.31 41.59 21.62
N GLY A 57 37.75 40.53 21.01
CA GLY A 57 38.23 40.01 19.71
C GLY A 57 37.88 38.55 19.35
N ASP A 58 36.96 38.37 18.39
CA ASP A 58 36.56 37.16 17.64
C ASP A 58 37.39 35.85 17.77
N SER A 59 36.71 34.74 18.11
CA SER A 59 37.23 33.37 17.96
C SER A 59 36.68 32.70 16.68
N LYS A 60 37.59 32.27 15.79
CA LYS A 60 37.27 31.54 14.55
C LYS A 60 37.38 30.04 14.77
N ALA A 61 36.47 29.25 14.19
CA ALA A 61 36.35 27.80 14.42
C ALA A 61 37.65 27.02 14.13
N GLN A 62 37.95 26.02 14.97
CA GLN A 62 39.07 25.09 14.83
C GLN A 62 38.68 23.83 14.04
N SER A 63 39.65 23.22 13.35
CA SER A 63 39.46 22.00 12.55
C SER A 63 39.57 20.72 13.38
N ILE A 64 38.70 19.74 13.12
CA ILE A 64 38.49 18.50 13.91
C ILE A 64 39.54 17.41 13.58
N LEU A 65 40.80 17.80 13.38
CA LEU A 65 41.92 16.89 13.11
C LEU A 65 43.11 17.32 13.98
N THR A 66 43.24 16.67 15.13
CA THR A 66 44.38 16.77 16.06
C THR A 66 45.46 15.74 15.70
N ASP A 67 46.72 16.09 15.93
CA ASP A 67 47.87 15.30 15.49
C ASP A 67 47.94 13.88 16.12
N ASP A 68 47.30 13.66 17.28
CA ASP A 68 47.11 12.33 17.89
C ASP A 68 46.46 11.30 16.96
N MET A 69 45.54 11.73 16.09
CA MET A 69 44.87 10.82 15.15
C MET A 69 45.73 10.46 13.93
N LEU A 70 46.78 11.25 13.64
CA LEU A 70 47.81 10.89 12.65
C LEU A 70 48.87 9.98 13.26
N PHE A 71 49.20 10.14 14.55
CA PHE A 71 50.11 9.26 15.27
C PHE A 71 49.61 7.80 15.29
N LYS A 72 48.28 7.61 15.43
CA LYS A 72 47.64 6.28 15.41
C LYS A 72 47.59 5.62 14.01
N ALA A 73 48.00 6.32 12.95
CA ALA A 73 47.96 5.85 11.57
C ALA A 73 49.29 5.28 11.04
N GLY A 74 50.35 5.20 11.86
CA GLY A 74 51.57 4.43 11.57
C GLY A 74 52.46 5.02 10.46
N VAL A 75 52.76 6.32 10.54
CA VAL A 75 53.75 6.97 9.68
C VAL A 75 54.87 7.55 10.54
N ASP A 76 55.91 6.74 10.75
CA ASP A 76 57.08 7.13 11.54
C ASP A 76 57.98 8.11 10.76
N VAL A 77 58.61 9.02 11.51
CA VAL A 77 59.72 9.86 11.05
C VAL A 77 60.83 9.69 12.08
N ASP A 78 61.93 9.07 11.66
CA ASP A 78 63.03 8.71 12.57
C ASP A 78 63.69 9.92 13.23
N GLU A 79 63.78 9.86 14.56
CA GLU A 79 64.84 10.50 15.33
C GLU A 79 65.41 9.41 16.27
N GLY A 80 66.68 9.03 16.08
CA GLY A 80 67.23 7.83 16.71
C GLY A 80 68.46 8.12 17.58
N THR A 81 68.46 7.61 18.82
CA THR A 81 69.70 7.18 19.47
C THR A 81 69.48 6.00 20.43
N SER A 82 69.57 4.81 19.82
CA SER A 82 70.07 3.49 20.28
C SER A 82 70.23 3.09 21.76
N GLY A 83 70.13 1.77 21.95
CA GLY A 83 70.89 1.03 22.97
C GLY A 83 71.32 -0.37 22.49
N LYS A 84 72.61 -0.51 22.09
CA LYS A 84 73.40 -1.77 21.86
C LYS A 84 72.94 -2.70 20.69
N VAL A 85 73.78 -3.36 19.88
CA VAL A 85 75.26 -3.61 19.73
C VAL A 85 75.54 -3.56 18.18
N GLU A 86 76.66 -3.12 17.58
CA GLU A 86 78.06 -3.63 17.57
C GLU A 86 79.02 -2.66 16.79
N HIS A 87 80.33 -2.99 16.68
CA HIS A 87 81.48 -2.32 16.00
C HIS A 87 81.23 -1.51 14.67
N SER A 88 82.07 -0.55 14.20
CA SER A 88 83.42 -0.08 14.61
C SER A 88 83.79 1.35 14.09
N ASP A 89 84.88 1.92 14.63
CA ASP A 89 85.83 2.94 14.11
C ASP A 89 85.48 4.44 13.92
N GLU A 90 86.30 5.27 14.59
CA GLU A 90 86.91 6.61 14.31
C GLU A 90 86.22 7.62 13.34
N ALA A 91 86.23 8.96 13.54
CA ALA A 91 87.07 9.82 14.38
C ALA A 91 86.36 11.11 14.88
N SER A 92 87.03 11.85 15.76
CA SER A 92 86.56 13.04 16.49
C SER A 92 86.55 14.38 15.73
N PHE A 93 85.59 15.27 16.03
CA PHE A 93 85.89 16.67 16.41
C PHE A 93 84.77 17.29 17.28
N SER A 94 85.08 18.36 18.02
CA SER A 94 84.33 18.83 19.21
C SER A 94 83.82 20.28 19.11
N GLN A 95 82.73 20.57 19.84
CA GLN A 95 82.24 21.92 20.22
C GLN A 95 81.82 22.84 19.03
N GLU A 96 80.99 23.88 19.19
CA GLU A 96 80.49 24.54 20.41
C GLU A 96 79.06 25.07 20.19
N GLY A 97 78.34 25.44 21.25
CA GLY A 97 76.96 25.90 21.16
C GLY A 97 76.80 27.41 21.05
N SER A 98 75.69 27.87 20.48
CA SER A 98 75.11 29.19 20.79
C SER A 98 73.62 29.22 20.47
N SER A 99 72.82 29.66 21.43
CA SER A 99 71.40 29.92 21.31
C SER A 99 71.13 31.27 20.64
N GLU A 100 70.26 31.36 19.64
CA GLU A 100 69.59 32.64 19.35
C GLU A 100 68.18 32.48 18.76
N SER A 101 67.34 33.47 19.08
CA SER A 101 65.91 33.53 18.78
C SER A 101 65.60 33.84 17.32
N GLY A 102 64.60 33.18 16.73
CA GLY A 102 64.15 33.49 15.37
C GLY A 102 62.71 33.09 15.06
N HIS A 103 61.95 34.05 14.53
CA HIS A 103 60.57 33.93 14.03
C HIS A 103 60.14 32.55 13.52
N THR A 104 58.98 32.06 13.99
CA THR A 104 58.29 30.88 13.45
C THR A 104 57.70 31.14 12.05
N LYS A 105 58.58 31.19 11.04
CA LYS A 105 58.21 31.04 9.63
C LYS A 105 57.44 29.73 9.49
N LYS A 106 56.16 29.79 9.08
CA LYS A 106 55.39 28.58 8.73
C LYS A 106 56.19 27.75 7.73
N LYS A 107 56.74 26.61 8.17
CA LYS A 107 57.45 25.67 7.30
C LYS A 107 56.47 25.27 6.18
N ARG A 108 56.80 25.61 4.93
CA ARG A 108 56.05 25.12 3.76
C ARG A 108 56.06 23.59 3.82
N LYS A 109 54.89 22.94 3.94
CA LYS A 109 54.79 21.48 3.78
C LYS A 109 55.41 21.14 2.42
N ARG A 110 56.38 20.23 2.42
CA ARG A 110 57.09 19.79 1.21
C ARG A 110 56.16 18.90 0.39
N GLN A 111 55.30 19.51 -0.43
CA GLN A 111 54.41 18.77 -1.34
C GLN A 111 55.24 17.91 -2.29
N SER A 112 54.88 16.63 -2.42
CA SER A 112 55.51 15.75 -3.40
C SER A 112 55.11 16.18 -4.82
N SER A 113 55.96 15.88 -5.82
CA SER A 113 55.61 16.07 -7.23
C SER A 113 54.40 15.24 -7.65
N THR A 114 54.10 14.14 -6.94
CA THR A 114 52.89 13.34 -7.09
C THR A 114 51.64 14.07 -6.60
N ASP A 115 51.75 14.81 -5.49
CA ASP A 115 50.62 15.51 -4.86
C ASP A 115 50.28 16.76 -5.64
N ILE A 116 51.28 17.51 -6.12
CA ILE A 116 51.07 18.64 -7.05
C ILE A 116 50.38 18.19 -8.34
N LYS A 117 50.67 16.97 -8.85
CA LYS A 117 49.95 16.39 -9.99
C LYS A 117 48.50 16.05 -9.60
N ARG A 118 48.28 15.40 -8.45
CA ARG A 118 46.93 15.07 -7.94
C ARG A 118 46.07 16.32 -7.71
N GLU A 119 46.62 17.37 -7.10
CA GLU A 119 45.95 18.66 -6.90
C GLU A 119 45.59 19.32 -8.24
N LYS A 120 46.47 19.27 -9.24
CA LYS A 120 46.15 19.76 -10.59
C LYS A 120 45.00 18.95 -11.22
N TYR A 121 45.03 17.63 -11.16
CA TYR A 121 43.94 16.80 -11.68
C TYR A 121 42.63 16.99 -10.91
N ALA A 122 42.67 17.15 -9.59
CA ALA A 122 41.50 17.45 -8.76
C ALA A 122 40.90 18.83 -9.10
N ASN A 123 41.74 19.86 -9.26
CA ASN A 123 41.27 21.18 -9.68
C ASN A 123 40.65 21.16 -11.08
N TRP A 124 41.27 20.45 -12.03
CA TRP A 124 40.69 20.23 -13.36
C TRP A 124 39.37 19.46 -13.32
N PHE A 125 39.28 18.42 -12.48
CA PHE A 125 38.05 17.67 -12.22
C PHE A 125 36.94 18.59 -11.69
N TYR A 126 37.19 19.37 -10.63
CA TYR A 126 36.22 20.31 -10.10
C TYR A 126 35.79 21.37 -11.13
N ILE A 127 36.73 21.96 -11.87
CA ILE A 127 36.43 22.93 -12.94
C ILE A 127 35.51 22.28 -13.99
N PHE A 128 35.79 21.06 -14.42
CA PHE A 128 34.95 20.33 -15.38
C PHE A 128 33.57 20.02 -14.81
N THR A 129 33.47 19.52 -13.57
CA THR A 129 32.19 19.23 -12.91
C THR A 129 31.34 20.49 -12.72
N PHE A 130 31.92 21.60 -12.26
CA PHE A 130 31.19 22.87 -12.12
C PHE A 130 30.78 23.47 -13.46
N SER A 131 31.65 23.40 -14.49
CA SER A 131 31.31 23.85 -15.84
C SER A 131 30.16 23.03 -16.45
N SER A 132 30.20 21.71 -16.28
CA SER A 132 29.12 20.80 -16.69
C SER A 132 27.80 21.10 -15.98
N LEU A 133 27.82 21.23 -14.64
CA LEU A 133 26.64 21.58 -13.85
C LEU A 133 26.07 22.95 -14.24
N ALA A 134 26.91 23.94 -14.51
CA ALA A 134 26.47 25.26 -14.98
C ALA A 134 25.84 25.17 -16.38
N GLY A 135 26.43 24.42 -17.31
CA GLY A 135 25.89 24.17 -18.64
C GLY A 135 24.52 23.47 -18.60
N VAL A 136 24.39 22.40 -17.81
CA VAL A 136 23.11 21.70 -17.58
C VAL A 136 22.07 22.64 -16.94
N SER A 137 22.47 23.43 -15.94
CA SER A 137 21.56 24.37 -15.26
C SER A 137 21.04 25.45 -16.23
N LEU A 138 21.90 26.00 -17.08
CA LEU A 138 21.51 26.95 -18.12
C LEU A 138 20.60 26.29 -19.18
N TYR A 139 20.95 25.09 -19.64
CA TYR A 139 20.11 24.33 -20.57
C TYR A 139 18.69 24.12 -20.02
N MET A 140 18.56 23.80 -18.72
CA MET A 140 17.27 23.62 -18.05
C MET A 140 16.41 24.90 -17.94
N THR A 141 16.99 26.10 -18.13
CA THR A 141 16.25 27.39 -18.14
C THR A 141 15.61 27.75 -19.49
N ARG A 142 15.88 26.98 -20.56
CA ARG A 142 15.40 27.20 -21.93
C ARG A 142 13.87 27.27 -22.03
N ASP A 143 13.36 27.78 -23.14
CA ASP A 143 11.92 27.81 -23.45
C ASP A 143 11.34 26.38 -23.57
N TRP A 144 10.02 26.23 -23.45
CA TRP A 144 9.35 24.93 -23.56
C TRP A 144 9.26 24.45 -25.02
N GLU A 145 9.52 23.17 -25.27
CA GLU A 145 9.40 22.52 -26.57
C GLU A 145 8.06 21.80 -26.75
N GLU A 146 7.62 21.59 -27.99
CA GLU A 146 6.30 21.03 -28.31
C GLU A 146 6.08 19.59 -27.77
N ASN A 147 7.16 18.84 -27.56
CA ASN A 147 7.18 17.49 -26.98
C ASN A 147 7.10 17.41 -25.44
N GLU A 148 7.33 18.50 -24.70
CA GLU A 148 7.27 18.50 -23.22
C GLU A 148 5.81 18.43 -22.68
N PRO A 149 5.57 17.91 -21.47
CA PRO A 149 4.20 17.68 -20.96
C PRO A 149 3.40 18.99 -20.86
N LYS A 150 2.13 18.95 -21.29
CA LYS A 150 1.25 20.13 -21.44
C LYS A 150 1.04 20.90 -20.15
N GLU A 151 0.89 20.18 -19.03
CA GLU A 151 0.69 20.75 -17.69
C GLU A 151 1.81 21.72 -17.26
N LEU A 152 3.07 21.46 -17.65
CA LEU A 152 4.19 22.36 -17.34
C LEU A 152 4.21 23.63 -18.20
N LYS A 153 3.66 23.57 -19.42
CA LYS A 153 3.58 24.69 -20.36
C LYS A 153 2.57 25.72 -19.89
N ASP A 154 1.40 25.26 -19.50
CA ASP A 154 0.29 26.12 -19.06
C ASP A 154 0.62 26.83 -17.72
N ALA A 155 1.48 26.23 -16.89
CA ALA A 155 1.90 26.79 -15.61
C ALA A 155 2.95 27.92 -15.72
N VAL A 156 3.78 27.97 -16.76
CA VAL A 156 4.88 28.95 -16.89
C VAL A 156 5.08 29.42 -18.33
N ALA A 157 4.74 30.67 -18.61
CA ALA A 157 4.92 31.29 -19.93
C ALA A 157 6.39 31.35 -20.40
N ASN A 158 6.59 31.38 -21.73
CA ASN A 158 7.91 31.51 -22.34
C ASN A 158 8.47 32.95 -22.28
N GLY A 159 9.78 33.07 -22.04
CA GLY A 159 10.52 34.32 -22.12
C GLY A 159 11.80 34.36 -21.27
N TYR A 160 12.77 35.16 -21.70
CA TYR A 160 14.10 35.29 -21.10
C TYR A 160 14.16 36.18 -19.84
N THR A 161 13.07 36.32 -19.09
CA THR A 161 13.13 37.04 -17.81
C THR A 161 13.74 36.12 -16.73
N PRO A 162 14.68 36.60 -15.89
CA PRO A 162 15.34 35.74 -14.90
C PRO A 162 14.37 35.00 -13.96
N GLY A 163 13.23 35.63 -13.64
CA GLY A 163 12.16 35.01 -12.83
C GLY A 163 11.44 33.86 -13.53
N LEU A 164 11.14 33.97 -14.83
CA LEU A 164 10.54 32.86 -15.60
C LEU A 164 11.58 31.75 -15.85
N MET A 165 12.81 32.12 -16.19
CA MET A 165 13.93 31.18 -16.35
C MET A 165 14.14 30.31 -15.09
N TYR A 166 14.15 30.93 -13.90
CA TYR A 166 14.24 30.20 -12.63
C TYR A 166 13.02 29.31 -12.36
N LYS A 167 11.80 29.79 -12.65
CA LYS A 167 10.57 28.97 -12.52
C LYS A 167 10.63 27.72 -13.43
N ARG A 168 11.09 27.86 -14.68
CA ARG A 168 11.25 26.72 -15.61
C ARG A 168 12.35 25.76 -15.18
N PHE A 169 13.50 26.28 -14.74
CA PHE A 169 14.55 25.45 -14.14
C PHE A 169 14.00 24.63 -12.97
N LYS A 170 13.29 25.27 -12.03
CA LYS A 170 12.68 24.60 -10.88
C LYS A 170 11.63 23.57 -11.31
N ALA A 171 10.78 23.89 -12.29
CA ALA A 171 9.77 22.98 -12.81
C ALA A 171 10.38 21.74 -13.47
N ARG A 172 11.37 21.91 -14.36
CA ARG A 172 12.09 20.78 -14.98
C ARG A 172 12.89 19.98 -13.96
N PHE A 173 13.58 20.64 -13.02
CA PHE A 173 14.34 19.98 -11.96
C PHE A 173 13.41 19.13 -11.09
N ASN A 174 12.27 19.68 -10.66
CA ASN A 174 11.25 18.91 -9.95
C ASN A 174 10.73 17.74 -10.80
N ASN A 175 10.43 17.94 -12.09
CA ASN A 175 9.93 16.87 -12.95
C ASN A 175 10.91 15.68 -13.09
N LEU A 176 12.23 15.93 -13.09
CA LEU A 176 13.24 14.86 -13.03
C LEU A 176 13.16 14.04 -11.74
N PHE A 177 12.69 14.61 -10.62
CA PHE A 177 12.41 13.87 -9.39
C PHE A 177 10.99 13.29 -9.35
N ASN A 178 9.99 13.91 -9.99
CA ASN A 178 8.62 13.38 -10.08
C ASN A 178 8.58 11.99 -10.74
N TYR A 179 9.45 11.73 -11.73
CA TYR A 179 9.59 10.40 -12.35
C TYR A 179 9.88 9.27 -11.33
N PHE A 180 10.49 9.59 -10.18
CA PHE A 180 10.76 8.64 -9.09
C PHE A 180 9.68 8.64 -7.99
N GLN A 181 8.67 9.51 -8.08
CA GLN A 181 7.62 9.71 -7.07
C GLN A 181 6.22 9.33 -7.58
N GLU A 182 6.00 9.40 -8.89
CA GLU A 182 4.76 9.01 -9.55
C GLU A 182 4.82 7.58 -10.10
N PRO A 183 3.67 6.88 -10.19
CA PRO A 183 3.60 5.57 -10.80
C PRO A 183 3.99 5.60 -12.29
N PRO A 184 4.47 4.49 -12.86
CA PRO A 184 4.98 4.42 -14.23
C PRO A 184 3.92 4.60 -15.32
N PHE A 185 2.62 4.55 -14.96
CA PHE A 185 1.49 4.73 -15.87
C PHE A 185 0.64 5.94 -15.43
N PRO A 186 0.08 6.71 -16.38
CA PRO A 186 -0.83 7.81 -16.06
C PRO A 186 -2.14 7.29 -15.43
N ASP A 187 -2.70 6.24 -16.03
CA ASP A 187 -3.84 5.47 -15.56
C ASP A 187 -3.37 4.09 -15.10
N LEU A 188 -3.82 3.66 -13.91
CA LEU A 188 -3.49 2.37 -13.29
C LEU A 188 -4.35 1.22 -13.82
N LEU A 189 -5.56 1.52 -14.31
CA LEU A 189 -6.51 0.52 -14.82
C LEU A 189 -6.86 0.78 -16.29
N PRO A 190 -7.12 -0.27 -17.09
CA PRO A 190 -7.71 -0.12 -18.41
C PRO A 190 -9.12 0.49 -18.31
N PRO A 191 -9.68 1.04 -19.41
CA PRO A 191 -11.05 1.53 -19.43
C PRO A 191 -12.04 0.42 -19.01
N PRO A 192 -13.19 0.77 -18.42
CA PRO A 192 -14.17 -0.21 -17.96
C PRO A 192 -14.69 -1.08 -19.12
N PRO A 193 -15.00 -2.37 -18.87
CA PRO A 193 -15.49 -3.27 -19.90
C PRO A 193 -16.85 -2.82 -20.44
N PRO A 194 -17.21 -3.17 -21.69
CA PRO A 194 -18.50 -2.82 -22.26
C PRO A 194 -19.68 -3.47 -21.50
N PRO A 195 -20.86 -2.83 -21.46
CA PRO A 195 -22.09 -3.49 -21.03
C PRO A 195 -22.31 -4.78 -21.85
N PRO A 196 -22.69 -5.92 -21.23
CA PRO A 196 -23.27 -6.08 -19.90
C PRO A 196 -22.27 -6.47 -18.78
N TYR A 197 -20.98 -6.55 -19.06
CA TYR A 197 -19.98 -7.03 -18.08
C TYR A 197 -19.58 -5.97 -17.04
N GLN A 198 -19.93 -4.71 -17.29
CA GLN A 198 -19.65 -3.59 -16.39
C GLN A 198 -20.38 -3.71 -15.05
N ARG A 199 -19.66 -3.53 -13.95
CA ARG A 199 -20.23 -3.37 -12.60
C ARG A 199 -20.63 -1.91 -12.34
N PRO A 200 -21.69 -1.64 -11.56
CA PRO A 200 -22.15 -0.27 -11.29
C PRO A 200 -21.16 0.58 -10.49
N LEU A 201 -20.36 -0.05 -9.61
CA LEU A 201 -19.44 0.61 -8.68
C LEU A 201 -18.09 -0.14 -8.65
N THR A 202 -17.02 0.56 -8.30
CA THR A 202 -15.67 -0.01 -8.11
C THR A 202 -15.32 0.02 -6.62
N LEU A 203 -14.90 -1.12 -6.07
CA LEU A 203 -14.52 -1.28 -4.66
C LEU A 203 -13.01 -1.52 -4.56
N VAL A 204 -12.29 -0.53 -4.04
CA VAL A 204 -10.85 -0.62 -3.75
C VAL A 204 -10.67 -1.14 -2.33
N VAL A 205 -9.96 -2.26 -2.17
CA VAL A 205 -9.82 -2.95 -0.88
C VAL A 205 -8.34 -3.07 -0.52
N SER A 206 -7.96 -2.63 0.67
CA SER A 206 -6.61 -2.84 1.21
C SER A 206 -6.36 -4.31 1.55
N LEU A 207 -5.13 -4.79 1.38
CA LEU A 207 -4.78 -6.18 1.69
C LEU A 207 -4.40 -6.32 3.18
N GLU A 208 -3.41 -5.53 3.59
CA GLU A 208 -2.80 -5.53 4.92
C GLU A 208 -3.76 -5.05 6.00
N ASP A 209 -3.83 -5.80 7.10
CA ASP A 209 -4.62 -5.55 8.30
C ASP A 209 -6.14 -5.33 8.04
N LEU A 210 -6.61 -5.58 6.81
CA LEU A 210 -8.01 -5.55 6.43
C LEU A 210 -8.51 -6.96 6.06
N LEU A 211 -7.84 -7.63 5.11
CA LEU A 211 -8.17 -9.00 4.70
C LEU A 211 -7.25 -10.04 5.35
N VAL A 212 -5.97 -9.68 5.53
CA VAL A 212 -4.94 -10.56 6.07
C VAL A 212 -4.08 -9.81 7.09
N HIS A 213 -3.56 -10.54 8.07
CA HIS A 213 -2.58 -10.02 9.03
C HIS A 213 -1.33 -10.88 8.95
N SER A 214 -0.15 -10.25 8.85
CA SER A 214 1.13 -10.95 8.68
C SER A 214 2.05 -10.68 9.87
N GLU A 215 2.29 -11.70 10.67
CA GLU A 215 3.22 -11.66 11.80
C GLU A 215 4.57 -12.28 11.42
N TRP A 216 5.67 -11.70 11.90
CA TRP A 216 6.98 -12.33 11.82
C TRP A 216 7.39 -12.93 13.17
N THR A 217 7.88 -14.17 13.16
CA THR A 217 8.40 -14.86 14.34
C THR A 217 9.75 -15.49 14.05
N GLN A 218 10.67 -15.48 15.03
CA GLN A 218 12.01 -16.08 14.87
C GLN A 218 11.99 -17.57 14.49
N LYS A 219 10.97 -18.33 14.92
CA LYS A 219 10.87 -19.78 14.71
C LYS A 219 10.23 -20.18 13.38
N ASN A 220 9.29 -19.37 12.87
CA ASN A 220 8.47 -19.73 11.71
C ASN A 220 8.59 -18.72 10.55
N GLY A 221 9.36 -17.64 10.71
CA GLY A 221 9.42 -16.54 9.76
C GLY A 221 8.10 -15.78 9.68
N TRP A 222 7.79 -15.29 8.50
CA TRP A 222 6.51 -14.65 8.18
C TRP A 222 5.37 -15.68 8.13
N ARG A 223 4.30 -15.40 8.87
CA ARG A 223 3.05 -16.15 8.84
C ARG A 223 1.89 -15.20 8.59
N THR A 224 1.09 -15.49 7.58
CA THR A 224 -0.10 -14.71 7.24
C THR A 224 -1.35 -15.44 7.70
N ALA A 225 -2.15 -14.78 8.55
CA ALA A 225 -3.50 -15.20 8.92
C ALA A 225 -4.52 -14.58 7.95
N LYS A 226 -5.57 -15.32 7.62
CA LYS A 226 -6.72 -14.82 6.85
C LYS A 226 -7.84 -14.43 7.81
N ARG A 227 -8.43 -13.25 7.63
CA ARG A 227 -9.55 -12.79 8.46
C ARG A 227 -10.80 -13.62 8.21
N PRO A 228 -11.62 -13.91 9.25
CA PRO A 228 -12.86 -14.65 9.03
C PRO A 228 -13.78 -13.93 8.04
N GLY A 229 -14.41 -14.69 7.14
CA GLY A 229 -15.37 -14.17 6.17
C GLY A 229 -14.76 -13.51 4.93
N VAL A 230 -13.43 -13.42 4.75
CA VAL A 230 -12.79 -12.81 3.56
C VAL A 230 -13.26 -13.43 2.24
N ASP A 231 -13.29 -14.77 2.16
CA ASP A 231 -13.69 -15.48 0.94
C ASP A 231 -15.13 -15.14 0.53
N TYR A 232 -16.01 -15.08 1.54
CA TYR A 232 -17.41 -14.69 1.35
C TYR A 232 -17.55 -13.20 1.01
N PHE A 233 -16.79 -12.33 1.66
CA PHE A 233 -16.78 -10.89 1.39
C PHE A 233 -16.39 -10.60 -0.07
N LEU A 234 -15.27 -11.17 -0.54
CA LEU A 234 -14.81 -10.98 -1.92
C LEU A 234 -15.77 -11.62 -2.94
N GLY A 235 -16.14 -12.89 -2.75
CA GLY A 235 -16.98 -13.61 -3.69
C GLY A 235 -18.45 -13.17 -3.73
N TYR A 236 -18.99 -12.61 -2.63
CA TYR A 236 -20.32 -12.02 -2.61
C TYR A 236 -20.33 -10.66 -3.30
N LEU A 237 -19.36 -9.79 -2.98
CA LEU A 237 -19.30 -8.42 -3.49
C LEU A 237 -18.84 -8.34 -4.95
N SER A 238 -18.07 -9.29 -5.47
CA SER A 238 -17.68 -9.34 -6.89
C SER A 238 -18.86 -9.46 -7.86
N GLN A 239 -20.05 -9.83 -7.38
CA GLN A 239 -21.31 -9.80 -8.15
C GLN A 239 -21.81 -8.36 -8.39
N TYR A 240 -21.50 -7.43 -7.48
CA TYR A 240 -22.02 -6.07 -7.43
C TYR A 240 -20.95 -5.00 -7.75
N TYR A 241 -19.68 -5.29 -7.45
CA TYR A 241 -18.56 -4.38 -7.55
C TYR A 241 -17.47 -4.92 -8.47
N GLU A 242 -16.80 -4.01 -9.18
CA GLU A 242 -15.45 -4.27 -9.71
C GLU A 242 -14.48 -4.20 -8.53
N VAL A 243 -13.95 -5.34 -8.09
CA VAL A 243 -13.08 -5.41 -6.90
C VAL A 243 -11.64 -5.20 -7.31
N VAL A 244 -11.03 -4.14 -6.81
CA VAL A 244 -9.62 -3.79 -7.02
C VAL A 244 -8.88 -4.00 -5.70
N LEU A 245 -8.01 -4.99 -5.62
CA LEU A 245 -7.17 -5.21 -4.45
C LEU A 245 -5.98 -4.24 -4.53
N PHE A 246 -5.86 -3.31 -3.58
CA PHE A 246 -4.77 -2.33 -3.56
C PHE A 246 -3.95 -2.51 -2.27
N SER A 247 -2.90 -3.33 -2.34
CA SER A 247 -1.95 -3.57 -1.25
C SER A 247 -1.07 -2.35 -0.99
N SER A 248 -0.76 -2.11 0.29
CA SER A 248 0.19 -1.07 0.73
C SER A 248 1.65 -1.55 0.70
N ASN A 249 1.89 -2.82 0.40
CA ASN A 249 3.22 -3.44 0.24
C ASN A 249 3.63 -3.59 -1.23
N TYR A 250 4.93 -3.81 -1.45
CA TYR A 250 5.49 -4.12 -2.76
C TYR A 250 4.98 -5.47 -3.31
N MET A 251 4.84 -5.56 -4.64
CA MET A 251 4.35 -6.74 -5.36
C MET A 251 5.04 -8.03 -4.93
N MET A 252 6.37 -8.00 -4.76
CA MET A 252 7.21 -9.15 -4.34
C MET A 252 6.69 -9.88 -3.08
N TYR A 253 6.05 -9.18 -2.15
CA TYR A 253 5.52 -9.76 -0.92
C TYR A 253 4.04 -10.15 -1.04
N SER A 254 3.23 -9.29 -1.67
CA SER A 254 1.77 -9.39 -1.64
C SER A 254 1.17 -10.24 -2.75
N GLU A 255 1.84 -10.39 -3.90
CA GLU A 255 1.33 -11.14 -5.05
C GLU A 255 0.96 -12.58 -4.69
N LYS A 256 1.85 -13.30 -4.01
CA LYS A 256 1.64 -14.68 -3.53
C LYS A 256 0.58 -14.80 -2.42
N ILE A 257 0.17 -13.69 -1.83
CA ILE A 257 -0.90 -13.65 -0.84
C ILE A 257 -2.22 -13.41 -1.56
N ALA A 258 -2.27 -12.47 -2.51
CA ALA A 258 -3.42 -12.23 -3.39
C ALA A 258 -3.82 -13.49 -4.17
N GLU A 259 -2.85 -14.16 -4.81
CA GLU A 259 -3.04 -15.44 -5.53
C GLU A 259 -3.61 -16.54 -4.61
N LYS A 260 -3.27 -16.55 -3.31
CA LYS A 260 -3.83 -17.50 -2.34
C LYS A 260 -5.21 -17.14 -1.81
N LEU A 261 -5.62 -15.87 -1.92
CA LEU A 261 -6.97 -15.42 -1.58
C LEU A 261 -7.94 -15.70 -2.73
N ASP A 262 -7.50 -15.51 -3.97
CA ASP A 262 -8.29 -15.78 -5.18
C ASP A 262 -7.48 -16.60 -6.21
N PRO A 263 -7.35 -17.93 -6.02
CA PRO A 263 -6.51 -18.80 -6.86
C PRO A 263 -7.11 -19.07 -8.25
N ILE A 264 -8.38 -18.69 -8.47
CA ILE A 264 -9.07 -18.85 -9.76
C ILE A 264 -9.13 -17.50 -10.50
N HIS A 265 -8.80 -16.39 -9.82
CA HIS A 265 -9.00 -15.01 -10.29
C HIS A 265 -10.47 -14.74 -10.66
N ALA A 266 -11.39 -15.24 -9.83
CA ALA A 266 -12.83 -15.19 -10.04
C ALA A 266 -13.53 -14.02 -9.33
N PHE A 267 -12.86 -13.38 -8.37
CA PHE A 267 -13.43 -12.35 -7.49
C PHE A 267 -12.74 -10.99 -7.66
N ILE A 268 -11.41 -10.98 -7.77
CA ILE A 268 -10.60 -9.77 -7.86
C ILE A 268 -10.36 -9.45 -9.34
N SER A 269 -10.73 -8.24 -9.77
CA SER A 269 -10.58 -7.80 -11.16
C SER A 269 -9.16 -7.30 -11.46
N TYR A 270 -8.55 -6.56 -10.53
CA TYR A 270 -7.20 -6.00 -10.68
C TYR A 270 -6.44 -6.01 -9.35
N ASN A 271 -5.15 -6.31 -9.41
CA ASN A 271 -4.23 -6.24 -8.27
C ASN A 271 -3.31 -5.02 -8.45
N LEU A 272 -3.32 -4.13 -7.47
CA LEU A 272 -2.44 -2.98 -7.34
C LEU A 272 -1.61 -3.11 -6.07
N TYR A 273 -0.41 -2.56 -6.11
CA TYR A 273 0.64 -2.68 -5.09
C TYR A 273 1.31 -1.33 -4.86
N LYS A 274 2.20 -1.24 -3.87
CA LYS A 274 2.89 0.00 -3.47
C LYS A 274 3.61 0.74 -4.61
N GLU A 275 4.06 0.03 -5.65
CA GLU A 275 4.64 0.56 -6.89
C GLU A 275 3.67 1.47 -7.69
N HIS A 276 2.37 1.37 -7.41
CA HIS A 276 1.28 2.13 -8.04
C HIS A 276 0.83 3.32 -7.18
N CYS A 277 1.32 3.45 -5.94
CA CYS A 277 1.03 4.58 -5.07
C CYS A 277 1.84 5.83 -5.48
N VAL A 278 1.23 7.00 -5.35
CA VAL A 278 1.93 8.28 -5.47
C VAL A 278 2.68 8.57 -4.16
N TYR A 279 3.98 8.83 -4.22
CA TYR A 279 4.76 9.22 -3.04
C TYR A 279 4.73 10.73 -2.84
N LYS A 280 4.11 11.21 -1.76
CA LYS A 280 3.94 12.65 -1.47
C LYS A 280 4.08 12.93 0.01
N GLU A 281 4.87 13.97 0.35
CA GLU A 281 5.07 14.46 1.73
C GLU A 281 5.67 13.43 2.73
N GLY A 282 6.17 12.29 2.25
CA GLY A 282 6.67 11.20 3.08
C GLY A 282 5.76 9.96 3.11
N ASP A 283 4.52 10.13 2.66
CA ASP A 283 3.47 9.09 2.66
C ASP A 283 3.34 8.46 1.26
N HIS A 284 2.90 7.20 1.20
CA HIS A 284 2.47 6.54 -0.04
C HIS A 284 0.96 6.60 -0.14
N ILE A 285 0.43 7.31 -1.13
CA ILE A 285 -1.00 7.58 -1.28
C ILE A 285 -1.56 6.78 -2.47
N LYS A 286 -2.68 6.09 -2.23
CA LYS A 286 -3.50 5.38 -3.21
C LYS A 286 -4.42 6.38 -3.89
N ASP A 287 -3.87 7.13 -4.85
CA ASP A 287 -4.61 8.17 -5.57
C ASP A 287 -5.71 7.55 -6.45
N LEU A 288 -6.97 7.72 -6.04
CA LEU A 288 -8.12 7.16 -6.74
C LEU A 288 -8.36 7.79 -8.12
N SER A 289 -7.85 9.01 -8.36
CA SER A 289 -8.02 9.70 -9.63
C SER A 289 -7.29 8.99 -10.78
N LYS A 290 -6.18 8.30 -10.47
CA LYS A 290 -5.41 7.49 -11.44
C LYS A 290 -6.03 6.13 -11.74
N LEU A 291 -7.18 5.77 -11.15
CA LEU A 291 -7.84 4.49 -11.44
C LEU A 291 -8.63 4.49 -12.76
N ASN A 292 -8.74 5.59 -13.49
CA ASN A 292 -9.56 5.70 -14.70
C ASN A 292 -11.02 5.22 -14.46
N ARG A 293 -11.59 5.65 -13.32
CA ARG A 293 -12.96 5.38 -12.90
C ARG A 293 -13.60 6.68 -12.41
N ASP A 294 -14.93 6.75 -12.53
CA ASP A 294 -15.72 7.87 -12.01
C ASP A 294 -15.64 7.90 -10.47
N LEU A 295 -15.06 8.95 -9.90
CA LEU A 295 -14.92 9.11 -8.44
C LEU A 295 -16.27 9.13 -7.70
N GLY A 296 -17.39 9.45 -8.36
CA GLY A 296 -18.72 9.28 -7.77
C GLY A 296 -19.10 7.81 -7.51
N LYS A 297 -18.37 6.85 -8.09
CA LYS A 297 -18.67 5.42 -8.09
C LYS A 297 -17.54 4.54 -7.53
N VAL A 298 -16.47 5.15 -7.02
CA VAL A 298 -15.36 4.47 -6.37
C VAL A 298 -15.53 4.54 -4.85
N ILE A 299 -15.32 3.42 -4.16
CA ILE A 299 -15.25 3.34 -2.70
C ILE A 299 -13.90 2.72 -2.34
N ILE A 300 -13.15 3.32 -1.40
CA ILE A 300 -11.96 2.70 -0.82
C ILE A 300 -12.22 2.25 0.61
N VAL A 301 -11.86 1.00 0.92
CA VAL A 301 -11.84 0.46 2.28
C VAL A 301 -10.39 0.22 2.66
N ASP A 302 -9.90 0.99 3.64
CA ASP A 302 -8.50 0.94 4.07
C ASP A 302 -8.37 1.18 5.58
N THR A 303 -7.25 0.75 6.14
CA THR A 303 -6.93 0.82 7.56
C THR A 303 -6.06 2.03 7.92
N ASP A 304 -5.31 2.55 6.96
CA ASP A 304 -4.42 3.70 7.13
C ASP A 304 -4.99 4.98 6.49
N PRO A 305 -5.27 6.03 7.27
CA PRO A 305 -5.69 7.34 6.76
C PRO A 305 -4.72 8.03 5.80
N ALA A 306 -3.42 7.72 5.85
CA ALA A 306 -2.47 8.30 4.90
C ALA A 306 -2.67 7.74 3.47
N SER A 307 -3.14 6.49 3.37
CA SER A 307 -3.35 5.82 2.08
C SER A 307 -4.43 6.48 1.21
N TYR A 308 -5.49 7.06 1.79
CA TYR A 308 -6.55 7.78 1.04
C TYR A 308 -6.56 9.30 1.27
N LYS A 309 -5.42 9.87 1.69
CA LYS A 309 -5.25 11.30 2.04
C LYS A 309 -5.69 12.31 0.95
N LEU A 310 -5.72 11.90 -0.32
CA LEU A 310 -6.17 12.75 -1.44
C LEU A 310 -7.67 12.70 -1.73
N GLN A 311 -8.37 11.62 -1.36
CA GLN A 311 -9.81 11.45 -1.57
C GLN A 311 -10.51 10.86 -0.32
N PRO A 312 -10.43 11.53 0.84
CA PRO A 312 -11.03 11.03 2.07
C PRO A 312 -12.55 10.84 1.95
N GLU A 313 -13.24 11.60 1.11
CA GLU A 313 -14.69 11.53 0.88
C GLU A 313 -15.17 10.20 0.27
N ASN A 314 -14.27 9.44 -0.38
CA ASN A 314 -14.54 8.10 -0.92
C ASN A 314 -14.19 6.97 0.06
N ALA A 315 -13.65 7.29 1.23
CA ALA A 315 -13.05 6.32 2.15
C ALA A 315 -14.00 5.84 3.26
N ILE A 316 -14.03 4.53 3.45
CA ILE A 316 -14.57 3.82 4.62
C ILE A 316 -13.36 3.41 5.48
N PRO A 317 -13.06 4.13 6.58
CA PRO A 317 -11.97 3.79 7.48
C PRO A 317 -12.32 2.52 8.26
N MET A 318 -11.36 1.60 8.33
CA MET A 318 -11.47 0.38 9.13
C MET A 318 -10.35 0.34 10.18
N GLN A 319 -10.64 -0.21 11.36
CA GLN A 319 -9.58 -0.45 12.34
C GLN A 319 -8.66 -1.58 11.84
N PRO A 320 -7.31 -1.42 11.95
CA PRO A 320 -6.35 -2.49 11.68
C PRO A 320 -6.71 -3.78 12.44
N TRP A 321 -6.66 -4.90 11.73
CA TRP A 321 -6.96 -6.22 12.25
C TRP A 321 -5.74 -6.84 12.94
N ASP A 322 -5.94 -7.33 14.16
CA ASP A 322 -4.88 -7.85 15.05
C ASP A 322 -4.72 -9.38 14.98
N GLY A 323 -5.18 -10.00 13.90
CA GLY A 323 -5.18 -11.45 13.70
C GLY A 323 -6.23 -12.24 14.51
N LYS A 324 -7.00 -11.61 15.42
CA LYS A 324 -8.04 -12.32 16.20
C LYS A 324 -9.33 -12.47 15.40
N ALA A 325 -10.02 -13.61 15.53
CA ALA A 325 -11.26 -13.84 14.80
C ALA A 325 -12.35 -12.79 15.15
N ASP A 326 -12.82 -12.04 14.14
CA ASP A 326 -13.86 -11.03 14.25
C ASP A 326 -14.91 -11.15 13.12
N ASP A 327 -15.97 -10.34 13.20
CA ASP A 327 -17.11 -10.33 12.25
C ASP A 327 -17.23 -9.02 11.44
N LYS A 328 -16.31 -8.06 11.63
CA LYS A 328 -16.42 -6.70 11.10
C LYS A 328 -16.54 -6.64 9.57
N LEU A 329 -15.80 -7.48 8.82
CA LEU A 329 -15.95 -7.57 7.36
C LEU A 329 -17.36 -7.99 6.94
N MET A 330 -17.96 -8.96 7.65
CA MET A 330 -19.30 -9.45 7.34
C MET A 330 -20.39 -8.40 7.64
N ARG A 331 -20.20 -7.58 8.69
CA ARG A 331 -21.09 -6.44 8.99
C ARG A 331 -21.03 -5.32 7.96
N LEU A 332 -19.96 -5.21 7.17
CA LEU A 332 -19.85 -4.20 6.11
C LEU A 332 -20.66 -4.58 4.85
N ILE A 333 -20.92 -5.87 4.62
CA ILE A 333 -21.60 -6.38 3.41
C ILE A 333 -23.00 -5.76 3.21
N PRO A 334 -23.92 -5.70 4.19
CA PRO A 334 -25.26 -5.12 4.01
C PRO A 334 -25.23 -3.66 3.53
N PHE A 335 -24.25 -2.87 3.98
CA PHE A 335 -24.10 -1.47 3.57
C PHE A 335 -23.61 -1.34 2.12
N LEU A 336 -22.60 -2.12 1.73
CA LEU A 336 -22.09 -2.14 0.35
C LEU A 336 -23.14 -2.71 -0.63
N GLU A 337 -23.85 -3.77 -0.23
CA GLU A 337 -24.98 -4.33 -0.97
C GLU A 337 -26.08 -3.28 -1.22
N TYR A 338 -26.41 -2.48 -0.20
CA TYR A 338 -27.36 -1.37 -0.33
C TYR A 338 -26.90 -0.31 -1.34
N LEU A 339 -25.63 0.14 -1.28
CA LEU A 339 -25.12 1.15 -2.22
C LEU A 339 -25.19 0.68 -3.69
N ALA A 340 -24.83 -0.57 -3.98
CA ALA A 340 -24.88 -1.11 -5.34
C ALA A 340 -26.31 -1.33 -5.85
N THR A 341 -27.26 -1.68 -4.98
CA THR A 341 -28.63 -2.04 -5.37
C THR A 341 -29.57 -0.84 -5.53
N GLN A 342 -29.29 0.30 -4.86
CA GLN A 342 -30.10 1.51 -4.98
C GLN A 342 -29.79 2.38 -6.22
N GLN A 343 -28.87 1.95 -7.12
CA GLN A 343 -28.46 2.71 -8.31
C GLN A 343 -28.02 4.16 -7.99
N VAL A 344 -27.18 4.30 -6.97
CA VAL A 344 -26.64 5.58 -6.50
C VAL A 344 -25.81 6.25 -7.60
N SER A 345 -26.04 7.54 -7.86
CA SER A 345 -25.27 8.33 -8.83
C SER A 345 -23.92 8.80 -8.30
N ASP A 346 -23.86 9.17 -7.01
CA ASP A 346 -22.64 9.54 -6.28
C ASP A 346 -22.68 8.98 -4.85
N VAL A 347 -21.68 8.18 -4.48
CA VAL A 347 -21.59 7.53 -3.16
C VAL A 347 -21.20 8.49 -2.03
N ARG A 348 -20.54 9.61 -2.36
CA ARG A 348 -19.88 10.49 -1.37
C ARG A 348 -20.88 11.19 -0.44
N PRO A 349 -22.03 11.74 -0.90
CA PRO A 349 -23.04 12.31 -0.02
C PRO A 349 -23.67 11.28 0.92
N ILE A 350 -23.71 10.00 0.53
CA ILE A 350 -24.22 8.93 1.39
C ILE A 350 -23.21 8.62 2.50
N LEU A 351 -21.92 8.54 2.17
CA LEU A 351 -20.83 8.37 3.14
C LEU A 351 -20.73 9.56 4.11
N GLU A 352 -20.97 10.79 3.64
CA GLU A 352 -21.02 12.00 4.47
C GLU A 352 -22.24 12.04 5.40
N SER A 353 -23.31 11.29 5.11
CA SER A 353 -24.51 11.23 5.96
C SER A 353 -24.34 10.47 7.29
N TYR A 354 -23.18 9.82 7.52
CA TYR A 354 -22.88 9.06 8.74
C TYR A 354 -22.09 9.92 9.74
N HIS A 355 -22.37 9.77 11.03
CA HIS A 355 -21.73 10.60 12.06
C HIS A 355 -20.30 10.16 12.34
N ASP A 356 -20.07 8.84 12.49
CA ASP A 356 -18.73 8.26 12.55
C ASP A 356 -18.53 7.26 11.41
N ARG A 357 -17.56 7.55 10.54
CA ARG A 357 -17.23 6.69 9.41
C ARG A 357 -16.63 5.34 9.82
N ASN A 358 -16.08 5.22 11.03
CA ASN A 358 -15.59 3.96 11.59
C ASN A 358 -16.74 3.04 12.03
N ALA A 359 -17.93 3.60 12.27
CA ALA A 359 -19.10 2.91 12.82
C ALA A 359 -20.25 2.74 11.80
N ILE A 360 -19.98 2.96 10.50
CA ILE A 360 -20.98 2.85 9.41
C ILE A 360 -21.83 1.57 9.49
N PRO A 361 -21.28 0.36 9.73
CA PRO A 361 -22.11 -0.85 9.85
C PRO A 361 -23.16 -0.77 10.96
N GLU A 362 -22.80 -0.24 12.13
CA GLU A 362 -23.68 -0.18 13.30
C GLU A 362 -24.75 0.91 13.13
N GLU A 363 -24.36 2.09 12.61
CA GLU A 363 -25.32 3.13 12.21
C GLU A 363 -26.28 2.65 11.11
N PHE A 364 -25.79 1.88 10.13
CA PHE A 364 -26.60 1.34 9.04
C PHE A 364 -27.64 0.33 9.56
N ASP A 365 -27.23 -0.60 10.41
CA ASP A 365 -28.15 -1.56 11.05
C ASP A 365 -29.25 -0.84 11.86
N GLU A 366 -28.92 0.24 12.56
CA GLU A 366 -29.91 1.07 13.23
C GLU A 366 -30.90 1.75 12.26
N ARG A 367 -30.39 2.33 11.16
CA ARG A 367 -31.21 2.98 10.12
C ARG A 367 -32.15 1.95 9.48
N VAL A 368 -31.64 0.77 9.13
CA VAL A 368 -32.42 -0.34 8.57
C VAL A 368 -33.46 -0.86 9.57
N ARG A 369 -33.13 -1.01 10.86
CA ARG A 369 -34.12 -1.39 11.89
C ARG A 369 -35.27 -0.37 11.98
N LYS A 370 -34.97 0.93 12.04
CA LYS A 370 -35.97 2.01 12.07
C LYS A 370 -36.84 2.01 10.80
N LEU A 371 -36.27 1.68 9.63
CA LEU A 371 -37.02 1.53 8.38
C LEU A 371 -37.92 0.29 8.36
N LYS A 372 -37.45 -0.86 8.87
CA LYS A 372 -38.24 -2.09 9.01
C LYS A 372 -39.42 -1.89 9.96
N GLU A 373 -39.21 -1.24 11.11
CA GLU A 373 -40.27 -0.92 12.07
C GLU A 373 -41.37 -0.04 11.44
N LYS A 374 -40.99 1.02 10.71
CA LYS A 374 -41.94 1.84 9.94
C LYS A 374 -42.70 1.02 8.91
N PHE A 375 -41.99 0.24 8.06
CA PHE A 375 -42.60 -0.59 7.04
C PHE A 375 -43.64 -1.57 7.61
N TYR A 376 -43.31 -2.30 8.68
CA TYR A 376 -44.24 -3.24 9.30
C TYR A 376 -45.40 -2.56 10.04
N ASN A 377 -45.21 -1.33 10.54
CA ASN A 377 -46.31 -0.55 11.11
C ASN A 377 -47.23 0.01 10.02
N ASP A 378 -46.71 0.47 8.89
CA ASP A 378 -47.50 0.92 7.75
C ASP A 378 -48.28 -0.25 7.11
N GLU A 379 -47.68 -1.44 7.00
CA GLU A 379 -48.37 -2.67 6.57
C GLU A 379 -49.50 -3.06 7.53
N LYS A 380 -49.30 -2.95 8.85
CA LYS A 380 -50.37 -3.16 9.85
C LYS A 380 -51.47 -2.10 9.71
N ASN A 381 -51.13 -0.82 9.61
CA ASN A 381 -52.10 0.27 9.44
C ASN A 381 -52.91 0.12 8.13
N LYS A 382 -52.30 -0.40 7.06
CA LYS A 382 -52.99 -0.77 5.82
C LYS A 382 -53.87 -2.01 5.97
N ALA A 383 -53.44 -3.01 6.73
CA ALA A 383 -54.28 -4.17 7.07
C ALA A 383 -55.47 -3.75 7.97
N ASP A 384 -55.25 -2.85 8.92
CA ASP A 384 -56.23 -2.28 9.87
C ASP A 384 -57.08 -1.13 9.27
N SER A 385 -56.92 -0.85 7.98
CA SER A 385 -57.88 -0.10 7.17
C SER A 385 -58.58 -1.01 6.15
N ASN A 386 -57.83 -1.93 5.51
CA ASN A 386 -58.39 -2.96 4.64
C ASN A 386 -59.26 -4.00 5.36
N TRP A 387 -59.18 -4.16 6.68
CA TRP A 387 -60.09 -5.05 7.42
C TRP A 387 -61.55 -4.61 7.28
N VAL A 388 -61.83 -3.30 7.10
CA VAL A 388 -63.18 -2.78 6.85
C VAL A 388 -63.68 -3.26 5.48
N LEU A 389 -62.85 -3.17 4.43
CA LEU A 389 -63.18 -3.75 3.11
C LEU A 389 -63.31 -5.28 3.17
N LYS A 390 -62.50 -5.95 4.01
CA LYS A 390 -62.53 -7.41 4.20
C LYS A 390 -63.78 -7.87 4.97
N MET A 391 -64.28 -7.07 5.90
CA MET A 391 -65.58 -7.24 6.58
C MET A 391 -66.76 -7.05 5.63
N LEU A 392 -66.62 -6.17 4.63
CA LEU A 392 -67.66 -5.86 3.64
C LEU A 392 -67.82 -6.93 2.53
N ASN A 393 -67.05 -8.02 2.58
CA ASN A 393 -67.32 -9.27 1.87
C ASN A 393 -67.53 -9.15 0.35
N ILE A 394 -66.82 -8.22 -0.31
CA ILE A 394 -66.79 -8.12 -1.77
C ILE A 394 -66.00 -9.33 -2.31
N ALA A 395 -66.73 -10.29 -2.88
CA ALA A 395 -66.19 -11.56 -3.35
C ALA A 395 -65.20 -11.37 -4.51
N GLY A 396 -63.98 -11.91 -4.39
CA GLY A 396 -63.07 -12.06 -5.52
C GLY A 396 -61.56 -12.00 -5.23
N VAL A 397 -61.10 -11.49 -4.09
CA VAL A 397 -59.66 -11.31 -3.84
C VAL A 397 -59.00 -12.62 -3.36
N PRO A 398 -57.97 -13.17 -4.04
CA PRO A 398 -57.34 -14.42 -3.64
C PRO A 398 -56.59 -14.34 -2.30
N GLN A 399 -56.80 -15.33 -1.42
CA GLN A 399 -56.04 -15.47 -0.19
C GLN A 399 -54.61 -15.97 -0.45
N SER A 400 -53.69 -15.05 -0.75
CA SER A 400 -52.25 -15.29 -0.62
C SER A 400 -51.74 -14.72 0.71
N THR A 401 -51.78 -15.52 1.79
CA THR A 401 -51.19 -15.15 3.08
C THR A 401 -49.67 -15.40 3.10
N GLN A 402 -48.96 -14.88 2.11
CA GLN A 402 -47.51 -14.72 2.20
C GLN A 402 -47.22 -13.48 3.04
N LYS A 403 -46.41 -13.62 4.10
CA LYS A 403 -45.95 -12.47 4.90
C LYS A 403 -45.11 -11.56 4.00
N THR A 404 -45.49 -10.28 3.89
CA THR A 404 -44.72 -9.29 3.14
C THR A 404 -43.34 -9.16 3.75
N LYS A 405 -42.30 -9.55 2.99
CA LYS A 405 -40.90 -9.39 3.40
C LYS A 405 -40.47 -7.95 3.16
N PHE A 406 -39.51 -7.47 3.95
CA PHE A 406 -38.90 -6.17 3.71
C PHE A 406 -38.09 -6.21 2.40
N PRO A 407 -38.16 -5.19 1.51
CA PRO A 407 -37.53 -5.26 0.20
C PRO A 407 -36.02 -5.55 0.22
N LEU A 408 -35.27 -4.96 1.17
CA LEU A 408 -33.83 -5.23 1.30
C LEU A 408 -33.53 -6.69 1.69
N ASP A 409 -34.42 -7.33 2.47
CA ASP A 409 -34.27 -8.74 2.84
C ASP A 409 -34.54 -9.67 1.65
N MET A 410 -35.42 -9.26 0.72
CA MET A 410 -35.64 -9.99 -0.54
C MET A 410 -34.43 -9.89 -1.46
N ILE A 411 -33.88 -8.69 -1.65
CA ILE A 411 -32.66 -8.44 -2.43
C ILE A 411 -31.51 -9.30 -1.91
N ARG A 412 -31.35 -9.37 -0.59
CA ARG A 412 -30.33 -10.21 0.05
C ARG A 412 -30.54 -11.69 -0.15
N GLU A 413 -31.77 -12.18 0.03
CA GLU A 413 -32.12 -13.57 -0.28
C GLU A 413 -31.89 -13.95 -1.75
N GLU A 414 -31.95 -13.00 -2.68
CA GLU A 414 -31.60 -13.20 -4.09
C GLU A 414 -30.08 -13.17 -4.31
N GLY A 415 -29.36 -12.22 -3.70
CA GLY A 415 -27.90 -12.14 -3.71
C GLY A 415 -27.23 -13.39 -3.14
N GLU A 416 -27.73 -13.93 -2.03
CA GLU A 416 -27.22 -15.15 -1.41
C GLU A 416 -27.46 -16.39 -2.30
N LYS A 417 -28.60 -16.47 -2.99
CA LYS A 417 -28.87 -17.55 -3.98
C LYS A 417 -27.97 -17.43 -5.21
N ASN A 418 -27.76 -16.21 -5.71
CA ASN A 418 -26.87 -15.95 -6.84
C ASN A 418 -25.42 -16.30 -6.49
N TYR A 419 -24.96 -15.95 -5.28
CA TYR A 419 -23.64 -16.34 -4.77
C TYR A 419 -23.48 -17.87 -4.69
N VAL A 420 -24.44 -18.59 -4.10
CA VAL A 420 -24.39 -20.06 -4.02
C VAL A 420 -24.39 -20.70 -5.42
N ARG A 421 -25.15 -20.15 -6.37
CA ARG A 421 -25.13 -20.58 -7.77
C ARG A 421 -23.78 -20.31 -8.44
N PHE A 422 -23.20 -19.14 -8.22
CA PHE A 422 -21.90 -18.75 -8.76
C PHE A 422 -20.76 -19.62 -8.22
N MET A 423 -20.71 -19.85 -6.91
CA MET A 423 -19.74 -20.76 -6.28
C MET A 423 -19.88 -22.20 -6.80
N LYS A 424 -21.10 -22.66 -7.07
CA LYS A 424 -21.33 -23.97 -7.70
C LYS A 424 -20.76 -24.03 -9.12
N LEU A 425 -20.96 -22.99 -9.94
CA LEU A 425 -20.38 -22.90 -11.28
C LEU A 425 -18.84 -22.88 -11.22
N ILE A 426 -18.26 -22.10 -10.30
CA ILE A 426 -16.80 -22.08 -10.09
C ILE A 426 -16.27 -23.47 -9.75
N GLU A 427 -16.91 -24.21 -8.84
CA GLU A 427 -16.42 -25.55 -8.46
C GLU A 427 -16.60 -26.58 -9.60
N GLU A 428 -17.64 -26.44 -10.44
CA GLU A 428 -17.84 -27.26 -11.65
C GLU A 428 -16.81 -26.93 -12.77
N GLU A 429 -16.40 -25.66 -12.92
CA GLU A 429 -15.51 -25.20 -14.00
C GLU A 429 -14.03 -25.06 -13.57
N LYS A 430 -13.73 -25.10 -12.28
CA LYS A 430 -12.40 -24.98 -11.66
C LYS A 430 -11.32 -25.82 -12.33
N GLU A 431 -11.62 -27.06 -12.70
CA GLU A 431 -10.67 -27.92 -13.40
C GLU A 431 -10.36 -27.42 -14.81
N LYS A 432 -11.37 -26.91 -15.55
CA LYS A 432 -11.18 -26.26 -16.86
C LYS A 432 -10.38 -24.98 -16.74
N ILE A 433 -10.74 -24.10 -15.80
CA ILE A 433 -10.08 -22.81 -15.59
C ILE A 433 -8.60 -23.03 -15.23
N LYS A 434 -8.29 -24.01 -14.38
CA LYS A 434 -6.90 -24.34 -14.06
C LYS A 434 -6.11 -24.83 -15.28
N ILE A 435 -6.67 -25.70 -16.12
CA ILE A 435 -6.04 -26.13 -17.38
C ILE A 435 -5.82 -24.93 -18.31
N GLN A 436 -6.82 -24.04 -18.41
CA GLN A 436 -6.73 -22.81 -19.20
C GLN A 436 -5.63 -21.87 -18.70
N GLN A 437 -5.51 -21.65 -17.39
CA GLN A 437 -4.43 -20.86 -16.78
C GLN A 437 -3.04 -21.47 -17.07
N GLU A 438 -2.88 -22.78 -16.88
CA GLU A 438 -1.63 -23.50 -17.19
C GLU A 438 -1.24 -23.30 -18.67
N GLN A 439 -2.16 -23.48 -19.62
CA GLN A 439 -1.90 -23.29 -21.05
C GLN A 439 -1.61 -21.82 -21.42
N MET A 440 -2.35 -20.86 -20.86
CA MET A 440 -2.18 -19.43 -21.15
C MET A 440 -0.86 -18.88 -20.61
N SER A 441 -0.41 -19.34 -19.43
CA SER A 441 0.88 -18.95 -18.85
C SER A 441 2.09 -19.36 -19.69
N GLY A 442 1.95 -20.43 -20.49
CA GLY A 442 3.01 -20.95 -21.35
C GLY A 442 3.21 -20.21 -22.67
N GLN A 443 2.31 -19.29 -23.04
CA GLN A 443 2.31 -18.61 -24.35
C GLN A 443 2.20 -17.09 -24.23
N THR A 444 3.29 -16.45 -23.80
CA THR A 444 3.56 -15.05 -24.16
C THR A 444 4.15 -15.02 -25.57
N PHE A 445 3.61 -14.19 -26.48
CA PHE A 445 4.24 -13.93 -27.78
C PHE A 445 5.67 -13.44 -27.57
N THR A 446 6.65 -14.04 -28.25
CA THR A 446 8.05 -13.71 -28.03
C THR A 446 8.39 -12.37 -28.67
N LEU A 447 9.41 -11.67 -28.17
CA LEU A 447 9.88 -10.43 -28.80
C LEU A 447 10.23 -10.62 -30.29
N LYS A 448 10.62 -11.85 -30.67
CA LYS A 448 10.90 -12.22 -32.06
C LYS A 448 9.64 -12.12 -32.93
N ASP A 449 8.50 -12.63 -32.46
CA ASP A 449 7.23 -12.62 -33.21
C ASP A 449 6.72 -11.19 -33.44
N TYR A 450 6.92 -10.31 -32.45
CA TYR A 450 6.65 -8.87 -32.58
C TYR A 450 7.59 -8.17 -33.57
N VAL A 451 8.89 -8.49 -33.55
CA VAL A 451 9.90 -7.89 -34.45
C VAL A 451 9.76 -8.39 -35.89
N GLU A 452 9.35 -9.63 -36.10
CA GLU A 452 9.07 -10.21 -37.42
C GLU A 452 7.74 -9.72 -38.02
N GLY A 453 6.96 -8.91 -37.29
CA GLY A 453 5.69 -8.34 -37.75
C GLY A 453 4.56 -9.35 -37.94
N ASN A 454 4.76 -10.58 -37.45
CA ASN A 454 3.89 -11.74 -37.67
C ASN A 454 2.71 -11.75 -36.68
N ILE A 455 2.11 -10.59 -36.45
CA ILE A 455 0.99 -10.41 -35.54
C ILE A 455 -0.28 -10.93 -36.25
N PRO A 456 -0.93 -12.00 -35.76
CA PRO A 456 -2.14 -12.52 -36.39
C PRO A 456 -3.23 -11.45 -36.44
N THR A 457 -3.97 -11.39 -37.54
CA THR A 457 -5.11 -10.47 -37.70
C THR A 457 -6.21 -10.76 -36.67
N PRO A 458 -7.15 -9.82 -36.39
CA PRO A 458 -8.20 -10.05 -35.39
C PRO A 458 -9.05 -11.31 -35.65
N GLU A 459 -9.25 -11.69 -36.92
CA GLU A 459 -9.96 -12.92 -37.29
C GLU A 459 -9.13 -14.19 -37.02
N GLU A 460 -7.82 -14.15 -37.27
CA GLU A 460 -6.89 -15.23 -36.93
C GLU A 460 -6.69 -15.38 -35.42
N GLN A 461 -6.68 -14.27 -34.67
CA GLN A 461 -6.69 -14.27 -33.20
C GLN A 461 -7.94 -14.96 -32.67
N LEU A 462 -9.12 -14.62 -33.20
CA LEU A 462 -10.38 -15.25 -32.82
C LEU A 462 -10.41 -16.73 -33.20
N LYS A 463 -9.89 -17.11 -34.38
CA LYS A 463 -9.76 -18.51 -34.78
C LYS A 463 -8.82 -19.29 -33.86
N MET A 464 -7.66 -18.72 -33.51
CA MET A 464 -6.69 -19.31 -32.59
C MET A 464 -7.27 -19.46 -31.17
N GLN A 465 -8.05 -18.49 -30.69
CA GLN A 465 -8.79 -18.61 -29.43
C GLN A 465 -9.82 -19.75 -29.49
N MET A 466 -10.58 -19.85 -30.58
CA MET A 466 -11.59 -20.90 -30.79
C MET A 466 -10.98 -22.31 -30.93
N GLU A 467 -9.78 -22.43 -31.50
CA GLU A 467 -9.03 -23.70 -31.57
C GLU A 467 -8.49 -24.07 -30.18
N LYS A 468 -7.87 -23.12 -29.46
CA LYS A 468 -7.44 -23.31 -28.05
C LYS A 468 -8.58 -23.72 -27.12
N GLN A 469 -9.76 -23.12 -27.27
CA GLN A 469 -10.94 -23.47 -26.47
C GLN A 469 -11.30 -24.97 -26.66
N LYS A 470 -11.24 -25.47 -27.89
CA LYS A 470 -11.49 -26.88 -28.21
C LYS A 470 -10.39 -27.81 -27.69
N GLU A 471 -9.13 -27.39 -27.72
CA GLU A 471 -8.01 -28.14 -27.13
C GLU A 471 -8.17 -28.27 -25.61
N ILE A 472 -8.52 -27.17 -24.91
CA ILE A 472 -8.80 -27.17 -23.48
C ILE A 472 -9.99 -28.09 -23.13
N ASP A 473 -11.08 -28.02 -23.90
CA ASP A 473 -12.24 -28.90 -23.71
C ASP A 473 -11.90 -30.39 -23.96
N ALA A 474 -11.05 -30.69 -24.94
CA ALA A 474 -10.59 -32.05 -25.20
C ALA A 474 -9.71 -32.59 -24.05
N ILE A 475 -8.73 -31.80 -23.57
CA ILE A 475 -7.88 -32.14 -22.42
C ILE A 475 -8.73 -32.37 -21.16
N PHE A 476 -9.77 -31.54 -20.95
CA PHE A 476 -10.70 -31.69 -19.84
C PHE A 476 -11.51 -32.99 -19.93
N GLU A 477 -12.13 -33.29 -21.08
CA GLU A 477 -12.89 -34.53 -21.23
C GLU A 477 -12.00 -35.78 -21.13
N ASP A 478 -10.74 -35.72 -21.53
CA ASP A 478 -9.80 -36.84 -21.35
C ASP A 478 -9.37 -37.02 -19.88
N LYS A 479 -9.08 -35.94 -19.13
CA LYS A 479 -8.88 -36.02 -17.67
C LYS A 479 -10.12 -36.57 -16.95
N LYS A 480 -11.31 -36.13 -17.34
CA LYS A 480 -12.58 -36.59 -16.78
C LYS A 480 -12.82 -38.09 -17.04
N LYS A 481 -12.49 -38.61 -18.23
CA LYS A 481 -12.50 -40.05 -18.52
C LYS A 481 -11.47 -40.81 -17.68
N GLN A 482 -10.27 -40.26 -17.48
CA GLN A 482 -9.24 -40.87 -16.62
C GLN A 482 -9.75 -40.99 -15.16
N ASN A 483 -10.25 -39.90 -14.58
CA ASN A 483 -10.83 -39.89 -13.22
C ASN A 483 -11.99 -40.89 -13.07
N GLN A 484 -12.87 -41.01 -14.07
CA GLN A 484 -13.96 -42.01 -14.09
C GLN A 484 -13.44 -43.44 -14.18
N ASN A 485 -12.36 -43.70 -14.92
CA ASN A 485 -11.75 -45.03 -15.02
C ASN A 485 -10.98 -45.42 -13.75
N GLU A 486 -10.49 -44.44 -12.98
CA GLU A 486 -9.83 -44.67 -11.68
C GLU A 486 -10.85 -44.92 -10.56
N THR A 487 -11.99 -44.22 -10.54
CA THR A 487 -13.06 -44.47 -9.55
C THR A 487 -13.86 -45.76 -9.77
N ASN A 488 -13.72 -46.41 -10.93
CA ASN A 488 -14.32 -47.70 -11.24
C ASN A 488 -13.37 -48.90 -11.08
N LYS A 489 -12.18 -48.70 -10.49
CA LYS A 489 -11.20 -49.75 -10.14
C LYS A 489 -11.04 -49.88 -8.62
#